data_AF-A0A7K2JMT2-F1
#
_entry.id   AF-A0A7K2JMT2-F1
#
_cell.length_a   1.000
_cell.length_b   1.000
_cell.length_c   1.000
_cell.angle_alpha   90.00
_cell.angle_beta   90.00
_cell.angle_gamma   90.00
#
_symmetry.space_group_name_H-M   'P 1'
#
loop_
_entity.id
_entity.type
_entity.pdbx_description
1 polymer ?
#
loop_
_entity_poly.entity_id
_entity_poly.type
_entity_poly.pdbx_seq_one_letter_code
_entity_poly.pdbx_strand_id
1 'polypeptide(L)'
;GLFAAGDKVLLISGNEVTKDRPAQHRAVIDAAAAAGVALLAYTSAPSGLTAALADDHRATEKVLLASGLPWVILGNGWYHENHTEHLAQVLEHGAVVQAARDGRVSSASRADYAAAAVAVLTGEGHENKRYELGGDEAWSFAEYAAEVSRLAGREIAYRAVSVEEYVGALVAAGVPVPMAEILGGVEASTEKGELVVTGGDLSRLIGRPTTPVTEAIEAALRA
;
A
#
# COMPACT_ATOMS: atom_id res chain seq x y z
N GLY A 1 30.29 8.21 -1.66
CA GLY A 1 29.22 8.94 -0.96
C GLY A 1 28.36 7.92 -0.25
N LEU A 2 27.07 8.23 -0.05
CA LEU A 2 26.08 7.24 0.42
C LEU A 2 25.93 6.05 -0.56
N PHE A 3 26.06 6.34 -1.86
CA PHE A 3 26.01 5.35 -2.94
C PHE A 3 27.35 5.28 -3.69
N ALA A 4 27.56 4.16 -4.37
CA ALA A 4 28.65 3.87 -5.28
C ALA A 4 28.13 3.39 -6.65
N ALA A 5 28.99 3.50 -7.66
CA ALA A 5 28.68 2.98 -8.99
C ALA A 5 28.47 1.46 -8.92
N GLY A 6 27.40 0.97 -9.56
CA GLY A 6 27.04 -0.45 -9.54
C GLY A 6 26.08 -0.86 -8.44
N ASP A 7 25.79 -0.01 -7.45
CA ASP A 7 24.83 -0.32 -6.40
C ASP A 7 23.42 -0.52 -6.97
N LYS A 8 22.61 -1.38 -6.33
CA LYS A 8 21.16 -1.43 -6.53
C LYS A 8 20.49 -0.87 -5.29
N VAL A 9 19.67 0.16 -5.46
CA VAL A 9 19.08 0.93 -4.36
C VAL A 9 17.57 0.71 -4.32
N LEU A 10 17.03 0.48 -3.13
CA LEU A 10 15.59 0.57 -2.87
C LEU A 10 15.29 1.86 -2.12
N LEU A 11 14.54 2.74 -2.77
CA LEU A 11 13.91 3.89 -2.15
C LEU A 11 12.53 3.48 -1.63
N ILE A 12 12.43 3.25 -0.32
CA ILE A 12 11.14 3.13 0.35
C ILE A 12 10.60 4.56 0.54
N SER A 13 9.36 4.79 0.10
CA SER A 13 8.73 6.10 0.17
C SER A 13 8.64 6.59 1.62
N GLY A 14 8.93 7.87 1.85
CA GLY A 14 8.79 8.50 3.16
C GLY A 14 7.35 8.53 3.66
N ASN A 15 7.19 8.62 4.98
CA ASN A 15 5.88 8.64 5.66
C ASN A 15 5.31 10.06 5.82
N GLU A 16 6.06 11.10 5.44
CA GLU A 16 5.66 12.50 5.63
C GLU A 16 4.79 13.01 4.46
N VAL A 17 3.65 12.35 4.21
CA VAL A 17 2.73 12.62 3.09
C VAL A 17 2.12 14.04 3.12
N THR A 18 2.13 14.70 4.29
CA THR A 18 1.65 16.08 4.45
C THR A 18 2.77 17.13 4.31
N LYS A 19 4.00 16.70 3.99
CA LYS A 19 5.15 17.56 3.71
C LYS A 19 5.59 17.41 2.25
N ASP A 20 6.71 18.01 1.88
CA ASP A 20 7.29 17.87 0.54
C ASP A 20 8.07 16.55 0.38
N ARG A 21 7.33 15.44 0.44
CA ARG A 21 7.86 14.09 0.22
C ARG A 21 8.53 13.95 -1.17
N PRO A 22 7.99 14.50 -2.26
CA PRO A 22 8.67 14.48 -3.56
C PRO A 22 10.04 15.16 -3.56
N ALA A 23 10.22 16.29 -2.87
CA ALA A 23 11.55 16.92 -2.76
C ALA A 23 12.55 16.06 -1.98
N GLN A 24 12.11 15.39 -0.92
CA GLN A 24 12.96 14.44 -0.18
C GLN A 24 13.41 13.28 -1.09
N HIS A 25 12.48 12.70 -1.84
CA HIS A 25 12.78 11.62 -2.78
C HIS A 25 13.70 12.08 -3.91
N ARG A 26 13.50 13.30 -4.43
CA ARG A 26 14.38 13.89 -5.44
C ARG A 26 15.83 13.95 -4.96
N ALA A 27 16.07 14.37 -3.72
CA ALA A 27 17.44 14.42 -3.19
C ALA A 27 18.13 13.05 -3.21
N VAL A 28 17.39 11.96 -2.92
CA VAL A 28 17.91 10.59 -2.98
C VAL A 28 18.16 10.16 -4.43
N ILE A 29 17.21 10.43 -5.34
CA ILE A 29 17.31 10.08 -6.75
C ILE A 29 18.49 10.81 -7.41
N ASP A 30 18.66 12.11 -7.14
CA ASP A 30 19.76 12.90 -7.69
C ASP A 30 21.12 12.39 -7.17
N ALA A 31 21.21 12.00 -5.89
CA ALA A 31 22.41 11.41 -5.32
C ALA A 31 22.75 10.04 -5.94
N ALA A 32 21.72 9.22 -6.20
CA ALA A 32 21.88 7.93 -6.86
C ALA A 32 22.32 8.09 -8.34
N ALA A 33 21.74 9.07 -9.05
CA ALA A 33 22.13 9.42 -10.41
C ALA A 33 23.59 9.89 -10.49
N ALA A 34 23.99 10.78 -9.58
CA ALA A 34 25.37 11.27 -9.51
C ALA A 34 26.40 10.16 -9.20
N ALA A 35 25.99 9.13 -8.44
CA ALA A 35 26.85 8.00 -8.10
C ALA A 35 26.93 6.93 -9.22
N GLY A 36 26.00 6.94 -10.18
CA GLY A 36 25.93 5.93 -11.24
C GLY A 36 25.48 4.57 -10.72
N VAL A 37 24.45 4.54 -9.85
CA VAL A 37 23.87 3.27 -9.37
C VAL A 37 23.34 2.44 -10.55
N ALA A 38 23.43 1.11 -10.45
CA ALA A 38 23.00 0.19 -11.50
C ALA A 38 21.46 0.04 -11.59
N LEU A 39 20.74 0.29 -10.50
CA LEU A 39 19.28 0.24 -10.46
C LEU A 39 18.75 1.06 -9.28
N LEU A 40 17.64 1.78 -9.49
CA LEU A 40 16.83 2.33 -8.41
C LEU A 40 15.41 1.77 -8.47
N ALA A 41 15.05 0.95 -7.48
CA ALA A 41 13.68 0.50 -7.25
C ALA A 41 12.97 1.46 -6.28
N TYR A 42 11.73 1.84 -6.57
CA TYR A 42 10.94 2.76 -5.75
C TYR A 42 9.61 2.12 -5.35
N THR A 43 9.27 2.17 -4.04
CA THR A 43 7.93 1.77 -3.57
C THR A 43 6.94 2.89 -3.88
N SER A 44 6.14 2.66 -4.91
CA SER A 44 5.08 3.54 -5.34
C SER A 44 3.69 3.04 -4.96
N ALA A 45 2.65 3.62 -5.54
CA ALA A 45 1.25 3.24 -5.42
C ALA A 45 0.71 2.66 -6.76
N PRO A 46 -0.46 2.00 -6.78
CA PRO A 46 -1.04 1.48 -8.01
C PRO A 46 -1.36 2.62 -8.98
N SER A 47 -1.16 2.41 -10.28
CA SER A 47 -1.32 3.49 -11.27
C SER A 47 -2.76 3.98 -11.40
N GLY A 48 -3.72 3.08 -11.14
CA GLY A 48 -5.15 3.37 -11.15
C GLY A 48 -5.67 4.14 -9.95
N LEU A 49 -4.88 4.28 -8.87
CA LEU A 49 -5.33 4.97 -7.65
C LEU A 49 -5.37 6.49 -7.86
N THR A 50 -6.56 7.08 -7.81
CA THR A 50 -6.73 8.52 -8.02
C THR A 50 -6.67 9.35 -6.74
N ALA A 51 -6.85 8.72 -5.57
CA ALA A 51 -6.76 9.38 -4.26
C ALA A 51 -5.49 10.23 -4.11
N ALA A 52 -5.60 11.35 -3.38
CA ALA A 52 -4.51 12.31 -3.16
C ALA A 52 -3.24 11.66 -2.56
N LEU A 53 -3.40 10.55 -1.83
CA LEU A 53 -2.29 9.72 -1.34
C LEU A 53 -1.29 9.35 -2.45
N ALA A 54 -1.77 9.13 -3.68
CA ALA A 54 -0.96 8.76 -4.83
C ALA A 54 -0.27 9.94 -5.53
N ASP A 55 -0.60 11.20 -5.21
CA ASP A 55 -0.05 12.36 -5.93
C ASP A 55 1.46 12.51 -5.74
N ASP A 56 1.95 12.37 -4.52
CA ASP A 56 3.38 12.37 -4.22
C ASP A 56 4.12 11.23 -4.91
N HIS A 57 3.48 10.07 -5.01
CA HIS A 57 4.02 8.93 -5.72
C HIS A 57 4.15 9.24 -7.21
N ARG A 58 3.10 9.79 -7.84
CA ARG A 58 3.14 10.28 -9.23
C ARG A 58 4.23 11.34 -9.44
N ALA A 59 4.38 12.26 -8.49
CA ALA A 59 5.44 13.29 -8.56
C ALA A 59 6.84 12.66 -8.48
N THR A 60 7.05 11.70 -7.58
CA THR A 60 8.31 10.97 -7.43
C THR A 60 8.64 10.13 -8.65
N GLU A 61 7.65 9.43 -9.22
CA GLU A 61 7.83 8.67 -10.46
C GLU A 61 8.30 9.56 -11.60
N LYS A 62 7.73 10.76 -11.77
CA LYS A 62 8.21 11.72 -12.78
C LYS A 62 9.68 12.10 -12.57
N VAL A 63 10.11 12.26 -11.31
CA VAL A 63 11.53 12.53 -10.99
C VAL A 63 12.42 11.35 -11.38
N LEU A 64 12.01 10.13 -10.99
CA LEU A 64 12.76 8.91 -11.27
C LEU A 64 12.89 8.65 -12.77
N LEU A 65 11.80 8.77 -13.52
CA LEU A 65 11.79 8.58 -14.98
C LEU A 65 12.66 9.60 -15.71
N ALA A 66 12.78 10.82 -15.17
CA ALA A 66 13.63 11.87 -15.74
C ALA A 66 15.12 11.77 -15.30
N SER A 67 15.46 10.89 -14.37
CA SER A 67 16.81 10.82 -13.77
C SER A 67 17.88 10.21 -14.69
N GLY A 68 17.48 9.46 -15.71
CA GLY A 68 18.39 8.68 -16.56
C GLY A 68 18.94 7.40 -15.91
N LEU A 69 18.55 7.09 -14.67
CA LEU A 69 18.88 5.82 -14.01
C LEU A 69 18.07 4.65 -14.61
N PRO A 70 18.62 3.43 -14.64
CA PRO A 70 17.79 2.23 -14.71
C PRO A 70 16.87 2.19 -13.49
N TRP A 71 15.56 2.03 -13.71
CA TRP A 71 14.55 2.16 -12.66
C TRP A 71 13.61 0.97 -12.59
N VAL A 72 13.03 0.74 -11.41
CA VAL A 72 11.83 -0.09 -11.22
C VAL A 72 10.83 0.67 -10.39
N ILE A 73 9.56 0.67 -10.81
CA ILE A 73 8.45 1.18 -10.01
C ILE A 73 7.66 -0.01 -9.45
N LEU A 74 7.66 -0.13 -8.13
CA LEU A 74 6.87 -1.12 -7.39
C LEU A 74 5.55 -0.45 -6.99
N GLY A 75 4.52 -0.56 -7.81
CA GLY A 75 3.18 -0.03 -7.53
C GLY A 75 2.48 -0.86 -6.46
N ASN A 76 2.90 -0.68 -5.20
CA ASN A 76 2.36 -1.42 -4.06
C ASN A 76 0.89 -1.03 -3.86
N GLY A 77 0.01 -2.02 -3.84
CA GLY A 77 -1.37 -1.90 -3.41
C GLY A 77 -1.49 -1.68 -1.91
N TRP A 78 -2.60 -2.15 -1.34
CA TRP A 78 -2.93 -1.93 0.06
C TRP A 78 -2.34 -3.01 0.96
N TYR A 79 -2.04 -2.67 2.22
CA TYR A 79 -1.51 -3.62 3.19
C TYR A 79 -2.62 -4.28 3.99
N HIS A 80 -2.55 -5.59 4.21
CA HIS A 80 -3.43 -6.29 5.18
C HIS A 80 -3.37 -5.60 6.55
N GLU A 81 -2.16 -5.19 6.92
CA GLU A 81 -1.84 -4.55 8.18
C GLU A 81 -2.54 -3.21 8.38
N ASN A 82 -2.93 -2.50 7.30
CA ASN A 82 -3.74 -1.29 7.42
C ASN A 82 -5.11 -1.54 8.08
N HIS A 83 -5.57 -2.81 8.12
CA HIS A 83 -6.80 -3.21 8.79
C HIS A 83 -6.53 -4.01 10.06
N THR A 84 -5.57 -4.93 10.04
CA THR A 84 -5.32 -5.81 11.19
C THR A 84 -4.64 -5.11 12.37
N GLU A 85 -3.93 -3.99 12.16
CA GLU A 85 -3.37 -3.16 13.24
C GLU A 85 -4.46 -2.53 14.14
N HIS A 86 -5.68 -2.38 13.62
CA HIS A 86 -6.82 -1.81 14.35
C HIS A 86 -7.80 -2.87 14.87
N LEU A 87 -7.43 -4.16 14.79
CA LEU A 87 -8.34 -5.26 15.09
C LEU A 87 -8.84 -5.23 16.54
N ALA A 88 -8.03 -4.79 17.49
CA ALA A 88 -8.45 -4.64 18.89
C ALA A 88 -9.65 -3.69 19.04
N GLN A 89 -9.68 -2.57 18.31
CA GLN A 89 -10.80 -1.62 18.35
C GLN A 89 -12.05 -2.17 17.64
N VAL A 90 -11.87 -2.87 16.52
CA VAL A 90 -12.95 -3.58 15.82
C VAL A 90 -13.61 -4.60 16.76
N LEU A 91 -12.79 -5.34 17.49
CA LEU A 91 -13.18 -6.32 18.49
C LEU A 91 -13.90 -5.68 19.69
N GLU A 92 -13.39 -4.56 20.19
CA GLU A 92 -14.01 -3.83 21.31
C GLU A 92 -15.40 -3.28 20.94
N HIS A 93 -15.54 -2.70 19.75
CA HIS A 93 -16.79 -2.06 19.31
C HIS A 93 -17.73 -2.98 18.53
N GLY A 94 -17.30 -4.21 18.22
CA GLY A 94 -18.10 -5.21 17.52
C GLY A 94 -18.41 -4.85 16.07
N ALA A 95 -17.60 -4.00 15.42
CA ALA A 95 -17.84 -3.58 14.05
C ALA A 95 -16.58 -3.17 13.30
N VAL A 96 -16.55 -3.51 12.01
CA VAL A 96 -15.67 -2.90 11.00
C VAL A 96 -16.42 -1.73 10.39
N VAL A 97 -15.90 -0.52 10.55
CA VAL A 97 -16.52 0.72 10.04
C VAL A 97 -15.66 1.28 8.91
N GLN A 98 -16.21 1.39 7.70
CA GLN A 98 -15.51 1.90 6.51
C GLN A 98 -16.44 2.69 5.59
N ALA A 99 -15.88 3.49 4.69
CA ALA A 99 -16.63 4.30 3.73
C ALA A 99 -16.59 3.75 2.28
N ALA A 100 -15.93 2.62 2.05
CA ALA A 100 -15.82 2.01 0.73
C ALA A 100 -17.07 1.24 0.23
N ARG A 101 -18.15 1.12 1.02
CA ARG A 101 -19.38 0.36 0.69
C ARG A 101 -19.11 -1.06 0.19
N ASP A 102 -19.46 -1.37 -1.06
CA ASP A 102 -19.25 -2.66 -1.72
C ASP A 102 -17.89 -2.76 -2.43
N GLY A 103 -17.05 -1.73 -2.27
CA GLY A 103 -15.69 -1.67 -2.76
C GLY A 103 -14.86 -2.85 -2.30
N ARG A 104 -13.90 -3.24 -3.14
CA ARG A 104 -13.00 -4.36 -2.90
C ARG A 104 -11.55 -3.89 -2.94
N VAL A 105 -10.70 -4.60 -2.23
CA VAL A 105 -9.27 -4.32 -2.15
C VAL A 105 -8.45 -5.58 -2.41
N SER A 106 -7.50 -5.49 -3.34
CA SER A 106 -6.49 -6.52 -3.59
C SER A 106 -5.28 -6.30 -2.67
N SER A 107 -5.48 -6.38 -1.35
CA SER A 107 -4.39 -6.17 -0.40
C SER A 107 -3.44 -7.38 -0.34
N ALA A 108 -2.21 -7.14 0.08
CA ALA A 108 -1.26 -8.20 0.44
C ALA A 108 -0.51 -7.84 1.73
N SER A 109 0.23 -8.80 2.29
CA SER A 109 1.04 -8.53 3.49
C SER A 109 2.22 -7.62 3.15
N ARG A 110 2.69 -6.80 4.10
CA ARG A 110 3.96 -6.06 3.91
C ARG A 110 5.13 -7.00 3.64
N ALA A 111 5.09 -8.23 4.16
CA ALA A 111 6.07 -9.27 3.87
C ALA A 111 6.08 -9.69 2.39
N ASP A 112 4.92 -9.79 1.74
CA ASP A 112 4.83 -10.09 0.30
C ASP A 112 5.41 -8.94 -0.53
N TYR A 113 5.04 -7.69 -0.21
CA TYR A 113 5.60 -6.51 -0.87
C TYR A 113 7.13 -6.39 -0.70
N ALA A 114 7.63 -6.70 0.50
CA ALA A 114 9.06 -6.75 0.76
C ALA A 114 9.74 -7.88 -0.04
N ALA A 115 9.13 -9.05 -0.15
CA ALA A 115 9.64 -10.15 -0.96
C ALA A 115 9.71 -9.78 -2.46
N ALA A 116 8.74 -9.02 -2.97
CA ALA A 116 8.79 -8.51 -4.34
C ALA A 116 9.93 -7.51 -4.55
N ALA A 117 10.15 -6.61 -3.58
CA ALA A 117 11.29 -5.69 -3.62
C ALA A 117 12.63 -6.44 -3.60
N VAL A 118 12.76 -7.49 -2.77
CA VAL A 118 13.95 -8.36 -2.74
C VAL A 118 14.16 -9.03 -4.09
N ALA A 119 13.11 -9.66 -4.66
CA ALA A 119 13.18 -10.32 -5.96
C ALA A 119 13.69 -9.36 -7.05
N VAL A 120 13.20 -8.12 -7.07
CA VAL A 120 13.66 -7.09 -8.02
C VAL A 120 15.12 -6.71 -7.82
N LEU A 121 15.56 -6.49 -6.57
CA LEU A 121 16.94 -6.10 -6.29
C LEU A 121 17.94 -7.24 -6.58
N THR A 122 17.57 -8.48 -6.27
CA THR A 122 18.48 -9.63 -6.41
C THR A 122 18.37 -10.33 -7.76
N GLY A 123 17.33 -10.05 -8.54
CA GLY A 123 17.11 -10.60 -9.88
C GLY A 123 17.74 -9.78 -11.01
N GLU A 124 17.47 -10.22 -12.24
CA GLU A 124 17.93 -9.62 -13.49
C GLU A 124 16.76 -9.29 -14.41
N GLY A 125 16.94 -8.33 -15.32
CA GLY A 125 15.94 -8.01 -16.35
C GLY A 125 14.72 -7.26 -15.81
N HIS A 126 14.85 -6.57 -14.68
CA HIS A 126 13.79 -5.75 -14.08
C HIS A 126 13.86 -4.29 -14.53
N GLU A 127 14.95 -3.87 -15.17
CA GLU A 127 15.21 -2.49 -15.55
C GLU A 127 14.09 -1.91 -16.44
N ASN A 128 13.70 -0.68 -16.13
CA ASN A 128 12.65 0.09 -16.81
C ASN A 128 11.27 -0.59 -16.78
N LYS A 129 10.96 -1.29 -15.69
CA LYS A 129 9.65 -1.93 -15.49
C LYS A 129 8.87 -1.28 -14.37
N ARG A 130 7.55 -1.25 -14.58
CA ARG A 130 6.55 -0.98 -13.56
C ARG A 130 5.82 -2.28 -13.26
N TYR A 131 5.66 -2.59 -11.97
CA TYR A 131 4.87 -3.71 -11.50
C TYR A 131 3.64 -3.20 -10.73
N GLU A 132 2.47 -3.74 -11.02
CA GLU A 132 1.24 -3.45 -10.27
C GLU A 132 1.01 -4.56 -9.25
N LEU A 133 1.30 -4.26 -7.99
CA LEU A 133 1.44 -5.27 -6.95
C LEU A 133 0.18 -5.29 -6.07
N GLY A 134 -0.66 -6.31 -6.24
CA GLY A 134 -1.80 -6.58 -5.36
C GLY A 134 -1.86 -8.05 -4.98
N GLY A 135 -2.65 -8.33 -3.95
CA GLY A 135 -2.97 -9.70 -3.57
C GLY A 135 -3.69 -10.46 -4.69
N ASP A 136 -3.50 -11.77 -4.71
CA ASP A 136 -4.16 -12.68 -5.66
C ASP A 136 -5.68 -12.69 -5.50
N GLU A 137 -6.16 -12.36 -4.30
CA GLU A 137 -7.58 -12.30 -3.95
C GLU A 137 -7.97 -10.88 -3.51
N ALA A 138 -8.99 -10.32 -4.18
CA ALA A 138 -9.63 -9.09 -3.74
C ALA A 138 -10.81 -9.43 -2.81
N TRP A 139 -10.96 -8.69 -1.71
CA TRP A 139 -12.02 -8.91 -0.73
C TRP A 139 -12.78 -7.62 -0.42
N SER A 140 -14.03 -7.74 0.03
CA SER A 140 -14.87 -6.62 0.51
C SER A 140 -14.81 -6.51 2.03
N PHE A 141 -15.13 -5.33 2.58
CA PHE A 141 -15.16 -5.14 4.03
C PHE A 141 -16.24 -5.98 4.74
N ALA A 142 -17.30 -6.36 4.03
CA ALA A 142 -18.28 -7.34 4.52
C ALA A 142 -17.66 -8.74 4.68
N GLU A 143 -16.87 -9.19 3.71
CA GLU A 143 -16.13 -10.46 3.78
C GLU A 143 -15.07 -10.42 4.87
N TYR A 144 -14.34 -9.31 5.01
CA TYR A 144 -13.37 -9.11 6.10
C TYR A 144 -14.04 -9.19 7.47
N ALA A 145 -15.15 -8.47 7.69
CA ALA A 145 -15.89 -8.52 8.96
C ALA A 145 -16.45 -9.91 9.27
N ALA A 146 -16.94 -10.63 8.26
CA ALA A 146 -17.40 -12.01 8.41
C ALA A 146 -16.25 -12.94 8.80
N GLU A 147 -15.06 -12.76 8.21
CA GLU A 147 -13.89 -13.56 8.52
C GLU A 147 -13.34 -13.29 9.93
N VAL A 148 -13.29 -12.02 10.34
CA VAL A 148 -12.98 -11.65 11.73
C VAL A 148 -14.01 -12.28 12.69
N SER A 149 -15.31 -12.22 12.35
CA SER A 149 -16.36 -12.84 13.19
C SER A 149 -16.13 -14.34 13.38
N ARG A 150 -15.85 -15.03 12.26
CA ARG A 150 -15.60 -16.47 12.25
C ARG A 150 -14.42 -16.84 13.13
N LEU A 151 -13.32 -16.11 13.02
CA LEU A 151 -12.09 -16.40 13.77
C LEU A 151 -12.18 -15.97 15.25
N ALA A 152 -12.86 -14.87 15.56
CA ALA A 152 -13.03 -14.38 16.92
C ALA A 152 -14.14 -15.11 17.71
N GLY A 153 -14.98 -15.90 17.03
CA GLY A 153 -16.09 -16.63 17.65
C GLY A 153 -17.22 -15.73 18.16
N ARG A 154 -17.35 -14.52 17.63
CA ARG A 154 -18.40 -13.55 17.98
C ARG A 154 -18.77 -12.69 16.78
N GLU A 155 -19.96 -12.10 16.82
CA GLU A 155 -20.44 -11.24 15.74
C GLU A 155 -19.65 -9.93 15.66
N ILE A 156 -19.09 -9.64 14.48
CA ILE A 156 -18.47 -8.38 14.08
C ILE A 156 -19.20 -7.89 12.83
N ALA A 157 -19.98 -6.81 12.96
CA ALA A 157 -20.76 -6.29 11.85
C ALA A 157 -19.90 -5.43 10.91
N TYR A 158 -20.15 -5.50 9.60
CA TYR A 158 -19.69 -4.44 8.70
C TYR A 158 -20.69 -3.27 8.73
N ARG A 159 -20.18 -2.06 8.99
CA ARG A 159 -20.96 -0.82 8.96
C ARG A 159 -20.36 0.11 7.91
N ALA A 160 -21.00 0.16 6.74
CA ALA A 160 -20.71 1.16 5.74
C ALA A 160 -21.21 2.53 6.21
N VAL A 161 -20.34 3.53 6.19
CA VAL A 161 -20.64 4.93 6.53
C VAL A 161 -20.36 5.84 5.33
N SER A 162 -20.81 7.09 5.38
CA SER A 162 -20.36 8.11 4.42
C SER A 162 -18.87 8.45 4.62
N VAL A 163 -18.24 9.02 3.58
CA VAL A 163 -16.85 9.49 3.68
C VAL A 163 -16.73 10.57 4.76
N GLU A 164 -17.74 11.45 4.86
CA GLU A 164 -17.79 12.51 5.87
C GLU A 164 -17.83 11.95 7.30
N GLU A 165 -18.65 10.92 7.54
CA GLU A 165 -18.71 10.23 8.84
C GLU A 165 -17.40 9.52 9.15
N TYR A 166 -16.78 8.86 8.17
CA TYR A 166 -15.49 8.19 8.32
C TYR A 166 -14.37 9.17 8.69
N VAL A 167 -14.25 10.28 7.96
CA VAL A 167 -13.30 11.35 8.26
C VAL A 167 -13.55 11.90 9.66
N GLY A 168 -14.81 12.17 10.02
CA GLY A 168 -15.18 12.64 11.35
C GLY A 168 -14.78 11.66 12.46
N ALA A 169 -14.96 10.36 12.25
CA ALA A 169 -14.56 9.33 13.20
C ALA A 169 -13.03 9.26 13.38
N LEU A 170 -12.25 9.34 12.29
CA LEU A 170 -10.79 9.39 12.35
C LEU A 170 -10.29 10.61 13.13
N VAL A 171 -10.87 11.79 12.86
CA VAL A 171 -10.53 13.02 13.58
C VAL A 171 -10.86 12.90 15.07
N ALA A 172 -12.01 12.33 15.43
CA ALA A 172 -12.38 12.07 16.81
C ALA A 172 -11.43 11.08 17.51
N ALA A 173 -10.84 10.15 16.75
CA ALA A 173 -9.81 9.22 17.23
C ALA A 173 -8.39 9.83 17.29
N GLY A 174 -8.24 11.13 16.97
CA GLY A 174 -6.97 11.85 17.08
C GLY A 174 -6.13 11.88 15.80
N VAL A 175 -6.64 11.38 14.67
CA VAL A 175 -5.97 11.53 13.37
C VAL A 175 -6.03 13.00 12.94
N PRO A 176 -4.91 13.63 12.55
CA PRO A 176 -4.93 15.00 12.04
C PRO A 176 -5.85 15.14 10.82
N VAL A 177 -6.62 16.24 10.76
CA VAL A 177 -7.63 16.48 9.71
C VAL A 177 -7.10 16.24 8.28
N PRO A 178 -5.92 16.77 7.88
CA PRO A 178 -5.43 16.54 6.51
C PRO A 178 -5.19 15.06 6.20
N MET A 179 -4.75 14.27 7.19
CA MET A 179 -4.55 12.83 7.02
C MET A 179 -5.89 12.10 6.97
N ALA A 180 -6.85 12.48 7.82
CA ALA A 180 -8.19 11.89 7.81
C ALA A 180 -8.88 12.10 6.45
N GLU A 181 -8.77 13.31 5.87
CA GLU A 181 -9.30 13.61 4.52
C GLU A 181 -8.63 12.79 3.42
N ILE A 182 -7.30 12.60 3.48
CA ILE A 182 -6.58 11.72 2.56
C ILE A 182 -7.11 10.29 2.65
N LEU A 183 -7.29 9.75 3.86
CA LEU A 183 -7.82 8.41 4.09
C LEU A 183 -9.28 8.29 3.62
N GLY A 184 -10.11 9.30 3.84
CA GLY A 184 -11.46 9.36 3.27
C GLY A 184 -11.46 9.34 1.74
N GLY A 185 -10.49 10.00 1.11
CA GLY A 185 -10.27 9.92 -0.34
C GLY A 185 -9.91 8.51 -0.82
N VAL A 186 -9.13 7.75 -0.03
CA VAL A 186 -8.82 6.34 -0.33
C VAL A 186 -10.06 5.47 -0.23
N GLU A 187 -10.91 5.67 0.77
CA GLU A 187 -12.19 4.96 0.89
C GLU A 187 -13.08 5.19 -0.34
N ALA A 188 -13.19 6.46 -0.79
CA ALA A 188 -13.93 6.80 -2.01
C ALA A 188 -13.34 6.18 -3.29
N SER A 189 -12.00 6.07 -3.37
CA SER A 189 -11.32 5.34 -4.45
C SER A 189 -11.56 3.83 -4.37
N THR A 190 -11.64 3.27 -3.16
CA THR A 190 -11.91 1.84 -2.94
C THR A 190 -13.32 1.48 -3.36
N GLU A 191 -14.32 2.32 -3.08
CA GLU A 191 -15.69 2.17 -3.57
C GLU A 191 -15.74 2.08 -5.11
N LYS A 192 -14.89 2.85 -5.80
CA LYS A 192 -14.77 2.85 -7.26
C LYS A 192 -13.97 1.67 -7.83
N GLY A 193 -13.41 0.81 -6.97
CA GLY A 193 -12.60 -0.34 -7.36
C GLY A 193 -11.15 -0.01 -7.69
N GLU A 194 -10.65 1.18 -7.37
CA GLU A 194 -9.28 1.62 -7.72
C GLU A 194 -8.17 0.92 -6.91
N LEU A 195 -8.53 0.21 -5.83
CA LEU A 195 -7.63 -0.66 -5.07
C LEU A 195 -7.71 -2.13 -5.48
N VAL A 196 -8.43 -2.47 -6.54
CA VAL A 196 -8.41 -3.80 -7.14
C VAL A 196 -7.30 -3.86 -8.19
N VAL A 197 -6.32 -4.74 -7.98
CA VAL A 197 -5.17 -4.92 -8.86
C VAL A 197 -5.19 -6.35 -9.39
N THR A 198 -5.41 -6.53 -10.70
CA THR A 198 -5.73 -7.83 -11.32
C THR A 198 -4.56 -8.47 -12.08
N GLY A 199 -3.37 -7.89 -12.00
CA GLY A 199 -2.22 -8.30 -12.81
C GLY A 199 -1.53 -9.59 -12.35
N GLY A 200 -1.55 -9.92 -11.05
CA GLY A 200 -0.80 -11.04 -10.48
C GLY A 200 0.73 -10.86 -10.54
N ASP A 201 1.22 -9.62 -10.69
CA ASP A 201 2.66 -9.36 -10.70
C ASP A 201 3.32 -9.76 -9.37
N LEU A 202 2.61 -9.54 -8.26
CA LEU A 202 3.12 -9.81 -6.93
C LEU A 202 3.45 -11.30 -6.74
N SER A 203 2.48 -12.19 -6.95
CA SER A 203 2.69 -13.65 -6.82
C SER A 203 3.73 -14.19 -7.79
N ARG A 204 3.77 -13.68 -9.03
CA ARG A 204 4.82 -14.04 -10.01
C ARG A 204 6.22 -13.61 -9.56
N LEU A 205 6.37 -12.40 -9.02
CA LEU A 205 7.66 -11.90 -8.55
C LEU A 205 8.16 -12.67 -7.33
N ILE A 206 7.29 -12.98 -6.37
CA ILE A 206 7.67 -13.69 -5.15
C ILE A 206 7.73 -15.22 -5.34
N GLY A 207 7.27 -15.74 -6.48
CA GLY A 207 7.33 -17.16 -6.83
C GLY A 207 6.36 -18.06 -6.06
N ARG A 208 5.33 -17.50 -5.44
CA ARG A 208 4.29 -18.21 -4.68
C ARG A 208 3.00 -17.37 -4.62
N PRO A 209 1.85 -17.96 -4.26
CA PRO A 209 0.65 -17.18 -3.94
C PRO A 209 0.92 -16.14 -2.85
N THR A 210 0.24 -15.00 -2.94
CA THR A 210 0.25 -13.96 -1.89
C THR A 210 -0.45 -14.46 -0.63
N THR A 211 -0.04 -13.99 0.54
CA THR A 211 -0.66 -14.36 1.80
C THR A 211 -2.13 -13.92 1.82
N PRO A 212 -3.10 -14.84 2.03
CA PRO A 212 -4.51 -14.47 2.16
C PRO A 212 -4.75 -13.57 3.38
N VAL A 213 -5.76 -12.70 3.31
CA VAL A 213 -6.09 -11.79 4.43
C VAL A 213 -6.47 -12.55 5.71
N THR A 214 -7.05 -13.75 5.57
CA THR A 214 -7.33 -14.67 6.69
C THR A 214 -6.10 -14.94 7.55
N GLU A 215 -4.93 -15.20 6.95
CA GLU A 215 -3.70 -15.47 7.72
C GLU A 215 -3.26 -14.23 8.51
N ALA A 216 -3.41 -13.03 7.94
CA ALA A 216 -3.11 -11.79 8.62
C ALA A 216 -4.07 -11.52 9.79
N ILE A 217 -5.37 -11.80 9.62
CA ILE A 217 -6.37 -11.70 10.70
C ILE A 217 -6.04 -12.70 11.81
N GLU A 218 -5.76 -13.97 11.47
CA GLU A 218 -5.39 -14.99 12.43
C GLU A 218 -4.13 -14.65 13.22
N ALA A 219 -3.13 -14.04 12.58
CA ALA A 219 -1.92 -13.59 13.25
C ALA A 219 -2.22 -12.45 14.22
N ALA A 220 -3.02 -11.46 13.80
CA ALA A 220 -3.38 -10.31 14.63
C ALA A 220 -4.27 -10.69 15.82
N LEU A 221 -5.11 -11.71 15.71
CA LEU A 221 -5.91 -12.22 16.83
C LEU A 221 -5.08 -12.94 17.92
N ARG A 222 -3.86 -13.37 17.59
CA ARG A 222 -2.96 -14.06 18.52
C ARG A 222 -1.96 -13.13 19.22
N ALA A 223 -1.80 -11.91 18.73
CA ALA A 223 -0.89 -10.89 19.26
C ALA A 223 -1.47 -10.23 20.52
#